data_AF-A0AAU5X6Z9-F1
#
_entry.id   AF-A0AAU5X6Z9-F1
#
_cell.length_a   1.000
_cell.length_b   1.000
_cell.length_c   1.000
_cell.angle_alpha   90.00
_cell.angle_beta   90.00
_cell.angle_gamma   90.00
#
_symmetry.space_group_name_H-M   'P 1'
#
loop_
_entity.id
_entity.type
_entity.pdbx_description
1 polymer ?
#
loop_
_entity_poly.entity_id
_entity_poly.type
_entity_poly.pdbx_seq_one_letter_code
_entity_poly.pdbx_strand_id
1 'polypeptide(L)'
;MKPTEPASMIRLSLDNCDTPPDRGFELGYVTVQCGNNVYSSRARGLVMIYLAATDLLDGARLLLTHPDSSYVFIGAGSDWSFAVRRTRHRGLQVTTPAGAMLGVVPQRDYLVAVWDGVQQLITERPPAHGAAWSDLSAAMDAYPTLDKPRLKVQEARSPGRRRARPRRPGDQRSEP
;
A
#
# COMPACT_ATOMS: atom_id res chain seq x y z
N MET A 1 -24.16 -15.12 -16.88
CA MET A 1 -23.11 -14.10 -16.65
C MET A 1 -22.25 -14.56 -15.50
N LYS A 2 -20.97 -14.90 -15.73
CA LYS A 2 -20.03 -15.05 -14.61
C LYS A 2 -19.76 -13.64 -14.07
N PRO A 3 -19.80 -13.39 -12.75
CA PRO A 3 -19.33 -12.12 -12.23
C PRO A 3 -17.88 -11.99 -12.64
N THR A 4 -17.59 -10.98 -13.46
CA THR A 4 -16.23 -10.55 -13.76
C THR A 4 -15.66 -10.08 -12.42
N GLU A 5 -14.90 -10.93 -11.74
CA GLU A 5 -14.16 -10.51 -10.56
C GLU A 5 -13.33 -9.27 -10.92
N PRO A 6 -13.43 -8.19 -10.14
CA PRO A 6 -12.68 -6.97 -10.43
C PRO A 6 -11.19 -7.32 -10.47
N ALA A 7 -10.57 -7.05 -11.61
CA ALA A 7 -9.14 -7.21 -11.82
C ALA A 7 -8.38 -6.52 -10.68
N SER A 8 -7.63 -7.30 -9.91
CA SER A 8 -6.69 -6.83 -8.88
C SER A 8 -7.31 -6.05 -7.72
N MET A 9 -8.41 -6.55 -7.15
CA MET A 9 -8.91 -6.02 -5.87
C MET A 9 -7.90 -6.34 -4.75
N ILE A 10 -7.37 -5.30 -4.10
CA ILE A 10 -6.70 -5.45 -2.80
C ILE A 10 -7.73 -5.41 -1.68
N ARG A 11 -7.65 -6.37 -0.75
CA ARG A 11 -8.43 -6.34 0.49
C ARG A 11 -7.48 -6.39 1.67
N LEU A 12 -7.72 -5.50 2.62
CA LEU A 12 -7.02 -5.45 3.90
C LEU A 12 -8.06 -5.73 4.99
N SER A 13 -7.95 -6.90 5.63
CA SER A 13 -8.80 -7.28 6.77
C SER A 13 -7.97 -7.24 8.05
N LEU A 14 -8.54 -6.68 9.11
CA LEU A 14 -7.93 -6.52 10.42
C LEU A 14 -8.84 -7.19 11.45
N ASP A 15 -8.70 -8.51 11.62
CA ASP A 15 -9.61 -9.34 12.42
C ASP A 15 -9.01 -9.71 13.78
N ASN A 16 -9.83 -10.08 14.77
CA ASN A 16 -9.39 -10.69 16.03
C ASN A 16 -10.03 -12.08 16.15
N CYS A 17 -9.31 -13.09 16.64
CA CYS A 17 -9.90 -14.42 16.87
C CYS A 17 -11.00 -14.35 17.94
N ASP A 18 -12.19 -14.88 17.64
CA ASP A 18 -13.40 -14.78 18.48
C ASP A 18 -13.35 -15.49 19.83
N THR A 19 -12.28 -16.22 20.15
CA THR A 19 -12.11 -16.84 21.46
C THR A 19 -11.01 -16.11 22.24
N PRO A 20 -11.34 -15.32 23.28
CA PRO A 20 -10.31 -14.80 24.17
C PRO A 20 -9.57 -16.00 24.78
N PRO A 21 -8.22 -16.04 24.73
CA PRO A 21 -7.50 -17.11 25.39
C PRO A 21 -7.78 -17.05 26.89
N ASP A 22 -8.06 -18.20 27.52
CA ASP A 22 -8.34 -18.28 28.96
C ASP A 22 -7.25 -17.61 29.83
N ARG A 23 -6.01 -17.51 29.29
CA ARG A 23 -4.94 -16.61 29.73
C ARG A 23 -4.00 -16.29 28.56
N GLY A 24 -4.10 -15.10 27.97
CA GLY A 24 -3.14 -14.66 26.94
C GLY A 24 -3.65 -13.50 26.10
N PHE A 25 -2.73 -12.69 25.58
CA PHE A 25 -3.02 -11.57 24.68
C PHE A 25 -3.89 -12.02 23.51
N GLU A 26 -4.94 -11.24 23.19
CA GLU A 26 -5.79 -11.45 22.03
C GLU A 26 -4.95 -11.56 20.74
N LEU A 27 -5.37 -12.35 19.75
CA LEU A 27 -4.61 -12.51 18.50
C LEU A 27 -5.36 -11.83 17.35
N GLY A 28 -4.77 -10.73 16.87
CA GLY A 28 -5.20 -10.06 15.66
C GLY A 28 -4.70 -10.75 14.39
N TYR A 29 -5.31 -10.46 13.25
CA TYR A 29 -4.83 -10.86 11.93
C TYR A 29 -4.83 -9.66 11.00
N VAL A 30 -3.77 -9.53 10.20
CA VAL A 30 -3.75 -8.61 9.06
C VAL A 30 -3.70 -9.45 7.80
N THR A 31 -4.73 -9.38 6.97
CA THR A 31 -4.79 -10.12 5.71
C THR A 31 -4.67 -9.16 4.53
N VAL A 32 -3.69 -9.38 3.68
CA VAL A 32 -3.55 -8.72 2.38
C VAL A 32 -3.94 -9.73 1.31
N GLN A 33 -5.01 -9.44 0.58
CA GLN A 33 -5.36 -10.18 -0.62
C GLN A 33 -5.04 -9.34 -1.84
N CYS A 34 -4.38 -9.90 -2.86
CA CYS A 34 -4.13 -9.29 -4.16
C CYS A 34 -4.52 -10.29 -5.26
N GLY A 35 -5.72 -10.14 -5.82
CA GLY A 35 -6.27 -11.17 -6.72
C GLY A 35 -6.42 -12.51 -6.00
N ASN A 36 -5.77 -13.55 -6.51
CA ASN A 36 -5.79 -14.90 -5.93
C ASN A 36 -4.74 -15.13 -4.83
N ASN A 37 -3.83 -14.17 -4.63
CA ASN A 37 -2.78 -14.29 -3.62
C ASN A 37 -3.30 -13.72 -2.30
N VAL A 38 -3.36 -14.56 -1.26
CA VAL A 38 -3.70 -14.17 0.10
C VAL A 38 -2.46 -14.29 0.97
N TYR A 39 -2.17 -13.24 1.73
CA TYR A 39 -1.06 -13.19 2.65
C TYR A 39 -1.53 -12.65 4.00
N SER A 40 -1.66 -13.54 4.98
CA SER A 40 -2.19 -13.22 6.31
C SER A 40 -1.11 -13.26 7.39
N SER A 41 -1.26 -12.39 8.38
CA SER A 41 -0.40 -12.24 9.56
C SER A 41 -1.13 -12.56 10.85
N ARG A 42 -0.40 -12.85 11.92
CA ARG A 42 -0.87 -12.81 13.30
C ARG A 42 -0.24 -11.61 14.03
N ALA A 43 -1.07 -10.81 14.70
CA ALA A 43 -0.69 -9.71 15.59
C ALA A 43 -1.00 -10.09 17.05
N ARG A 44 -0.16 -9.64 17.99
CA ARG A 44 -0.38 -9.87 19.43
C ARG A 44 -1.14 -8.69 20.06
N GLY A 45 -2.45 -8.80 20.12
CA GLY A 45 -3.34 -7.90 20.84
C GLY A 45 -3.87 -6.76 19.98
N LEU A 46 -5.04 -6.24 20.36
CA LEU A 46 -5.73 -5.16 19.69
C LEU A 46 -4.86 -3.90 19.51
N VAL A 47 -4.06 -3.55 20.52
CA VAL A 47 -3.11 -2.42 20.50
C VAL A 47 -2.15 -2.53 19.32
N MET A 48 -1.63 -3.73 19.09
CA MET A 48 -0.68 -4.01 18.01
C MET A 48 -1.37 -3.91 16.64
N ILE A 49 -2.66 -4.26 16.54
CA ILE A 49 -3.45 -4.05 15.32
C ILE A 49 -3.61 -2.55 15.02
N TYR A 50 -3.88 -1.70 16.02
CA TYR A 50 -4.00 -0.26 15.80
C TYR A 50 -2.67 0.40 15.38
N LEU A 51 -1.55 -0.03 15.95
CA LEU A 51 -0.23 0.42 15.51
C LEU A 51 0.06 -0.02 14.07
N ALA A 52 -0.31 -1.25 13.72
CA ALA A 52 -0.27 -1.74 12.34
C ALA A 52 -1.14 -0.90 11.39
N ALA A 53 -2.37 -0.57 11.78
CA ALA A 53 -3.24 0.31 11.01
C ALA A 53 -2.63 1.70 10.82
N THR A 54 -2.01 2.25 11.86
CA THR A 54 -1.31 3.55 11.84
C THR A 54 -0.17 3.54 10.82
N ASP A 55 0.72 2.53 10.88
CA ASP A 55 1.86 2.40 9.96
C ASP A 55 1.41 2.13 8.50
N LEU A 56 0.28 1.44 8.29
CA LEU A 56 -0.33 1.33 6.95
C LEU A 56 -0.76 2.69 6.38
N LEU A 57 -1.45 3.51 7.19
CA LEU A 57 -1.90 4.84 6.78
C LEU A 57 -0.71 5.76 6.47
N ASP A 58 0.33 5.74 7.32
CA ASP A 58 1.54 6.53 7.10
C ASP A 58 2.34 6.05 5.89
N GLY A 59 2.49 4.74 5.69
CA GLY A 59 3.12 4.17 4.49
C GLY A 59 2.39 4.55 3.21
N ALA A 60 1.05 4.48 3.22
CA ALA A 60 0.21 4.95 2.12
C ALA A 60 0.38 6.46 1.85
N ARG A 61 0.47 7.29 2.89
CA ARG A 61 0.73 8.73 2.79
C ARG A 61 2.14 9.02 2.25
N LEU A 62 3.14 8.23 2.63
CA LEU A 62 4.50 8.32 2.11
C LEU A 62 4.52 8.09 0.59
N LEU A 63 3.81 7.06 0.11
CA LEU A 63 3.70 6.76 -1.33
C LEU A 63 3.03 7.87 -2.15
N LEU A 64 2.18 8.68 -1.53
CA LEU A 64 1.54 9.84 -2.15
C LEU A 64 2.45 11.07 -2.21
N THR A 65 3.21 11.30 -1.13
CA THR A 65 4.09 12.46 -0.99
C THR A 65 5.39 12.30 -1.78
N HIS A 66 5.89 11.08 -1.90
CA HIS A 66 7.20 10.79 -2.49
C HIS A 66 7.10 9.68 -3.55
N PRO A 67 6.92 10.06 -4.83
CA PRO A 67 6.71 9.13 -5.96
C PRO A 67 7.71 7.99 -6.11
N ASP A 68 8.96 8.21 -5.73
CA ASP A 68 10.06 7.25 -5.87
C ASP A 68 10.27 6.41 -4.61
N SER A 69 9.41 6.56 -3.61
CA SER A 69 9.51 5.83 -2.35
C SER A 69 9.01 4.39 -2.48
N SER A 70 9.62 3.55 -1.67
CA SER A 70 9.06 2.28 -1.23
C SER A 70 8.89 2.34 0.27
N TYR A 71 7.89 1.64 0.80
CA TYR A 71 7.81 1.40 2.23
C TYR A 71 7.67 -0.10 2.48
N VAL A 72 8.23 -0.54 3.60
CA VAL A 72 8.05 -1.91 4.09
C VAL A 72 7.12 -1.80 5.28
N PHE A 73 5.95 -2.37 5.14
CA PHE A 73 5.06 -2.55 6.27
C PHE A 73 5.59 -3.69 7.12
N ILE A 74 5.92 -3.39 8.38
CA ILE A 74 6.28 -4.41 9.35
C ILE A 74 5.07 -4.59 10.24
N GLY A 75 4.41 -5.74 10.10
CA GLY A 75 3.26 -6.02 10.94
C GLY A 75 3.65 -6.08 12.40
N ALA A 76 2.64 -6.07 13.25
CA ALA A 76 2.81 -5.99 14.68
C ALA A 76 3.31 -7.31 15.33
N GLY A 77 3.64 -8.31 14.52
CA GLY A 77 4.40 -9.51 14.89
C GLY A 77 5.60 -9.66 13.95
N SER A 78 6.73 -10.15 14.47
CA SER A 78 8.01 -10.33 13.75
C SER A 78 7.94 -11.19 12.49
N ASP A 79 6.84 -11.93 12.30
CA ASP A 79 6.76 -13.04 11.37
C ASP A 79 6.08 -12.63 10.06
N TRP A 80 5.69 -11.36 9.90
CA TRP A 80 5.02 -10.88 8.72
C TRP A 80 5.33 -9.43 8.42
N SER A 81 5.63 -9.19 7.15
CA SER A 81 5.80 -7.87 6.58
C SER A 81 5.46 -7.95 5.10
N PHE A 82 5.14 -6.84 4.49
CA PHE A 82 5.10 -6.76 3.03
C PHE A 82 5.69 -5.44 2.58
N ALA A 83 6.35 -5.45 1.43
CA ALA A 83 6.87 -4.23 0.83
C ALA A 83 5.88 -3.72 -0.22
N VAL A 84 5.66 -2.42 -0.22
CA VAL A 84 4.92 -1.73 -1.27
C VAL A 84 5.86 -0.78 -1.97
N ARG A 85 5.94 -0.94 -3.29
CA ARG A 85 6.79 -0.11 -4.13
C ARG A 85 6.02 0.37 -5.34
N ARG A 86 6.20 1.65 -5.69
CA ARG A 86 5.65 2.19 -6.92
C ARG A 86 6.32 1.58 -8.16
N THR A 87 5.51 1.19 -9.13
CA THR A 87 5.96 0.71 -10.44
C THR A 87 6.05 1.87 -11.43
N ARG A 88 6.79 1.67 -12.52
CA ARG A 88 6.91 2.64 -13.62
C ARG A 88 5.56 2.97 -14.28
N HIS A 89 4.58 2.07 -14.17
CA HIS A 89 3.24 2.20 -14.76
C HIS A 89 2.20 2.78 -13.81
N ARG A 90 2.63 3.51 -12.76
CA ARG A 90 1.75 4.11 -11.73
C ARG A 90 0.93 3.10 -10.91
N GLY A 91 1.30 1.82 -10.95
CA GLY A 91 0.79 0.81 -10.02
C GLY A 91 1.66 0.73 -8.76
N LEU A 92 1.18 -0.01 -7.77
CA LEU A 92 1.91 -0.41 -6.59
C LEU A 92 2.14 -1.92 -6.66
N GLN A 93 3.39 -2.32 -6.64
CA GLN A 93 3.79 -3.71 -6.48
C GLN A 93 3.83 -4.04 -5.00
N VAL A 94 3.13 -5.11 -4.63
CA VAL A 94 3.13 -5.65 -3.27
C VAL A 94 3.95 -6.94 -3.27
N THR A 95 4.93 -7.05 -2.38
CA THR A 95 5.78 -8.24 -2.26
C THR A 95 5.89 -8.70 -0.82
N THR A 96 6.12 -10.00 -0.63
CA THR A 96 6.56 -10.55 0.65
C THR A 96 7.98 -10.08 0.99
N PRO A 97 8.47 -10.28 2.24
CA PRO A 97 9.82 -9.87 2.64
C PRO A 97 10.91 -10.67 1.91
N ALA A 98 10.57 -11.90 1.50
CA ALA A 98 11.42 -12.75 0.65
C ALA A 98 11.43 -12.30 -0.82
N GLY A 99 10.74 -11.21 -1.17
CA GLY A 99 10.66 -10.66 -2.53
C GLY A 99 9.64 -11.34 -3.44
N ALA A 100 8.82 -12.27 -2.93
CA ALA A 100 7.79 -12.92 -3.74
C ALA A 100 6.66 -11.92 -4.06
N MET A 101 6.28 -11.81 -5.33
CA MET A 101 5.25 -10.87 -5.76
C MET A 101 3.85 -11.36 -5.37
N LEU A 102 3.14 -10.56 -4.57
CA LEU A 102 1.72 -10.79 -4.25
C LEU A 102 0.81 -10.24 -5.34
N GLY A 103 1.18 -9.10 -5.93
CA GLY A 103 0.44 -8.52 -7.05
C GLY A 103 0.84 -7.10 -7.39
N VAL A 104 0.17 -6.56 -8.39
CA VAL A 104 0.25 -5.14 -8.77
C VAL A 104 -1.14 -4.57 -8.74
N VAL A 105 -1.32 -3.48 -8.00
CA VAL A 105 -2.61 -2.82 -7.81
C VAL A 105 -2.53 -1.34 -8.18
N PRO A 106 -3.59 -0.73 -8.71
CA PRO A 106 -3.62 0.72 -8.90
C PRO A 106 -3.39 1.45 -7.56
N GLN A 107 -2.65 2.55 -7.59
CA GLN A 107 -2.37 3.32 -6.38
C GLN A 107 -3.65 3.77 -5.66
N ARG A 108 -4.67 4.18 -6.42
CA ARG A 108 -5.96 4.58 -5.84
C ARG A 108 -6.62 3.43 -5.07
N ASP A 109 -6.64 2.24 -5.67
CA ASP A 109 -7.32 1.07 -5.10
C ASP A 109 -6.61 0.61 -3.83
N TYR A 110 -5.28 0.71 -3.79
CA TYR A 110 -4.50 0.49 -2.57
C TYR A 110 -4.91 1.44 -1.44
N LEU A 111 -5.01 2.74 -1.74
CA LEU A 111 -5.35 3.76 -0.74
C LEU A 111 -6.78 3.58 -0.21
N VAL A 112 -7.71 3.21 -1.09
CA VAL A 112 -9.09 2.86 -0.71
C VAL A 112 -9.07 1.64 0.20
N ALA A 113 -8.37 0.56 -0.17
CA ALA A 113 -8.33 -0.65 0.63
C ALA A 113 -7.71 -0.44 2.01
N VAL A 114 -6.67 0.40 2.13
CA VAL A 114 -6.08 0.78 3.43
C VAL A 114 -7.10 1.52 4.27
N TRP A 115 -7.79 2.52 3.71
CA TRP A 115 -8.78 3.30 4.42
C TRP A 115 -9.96 2.44 4.88
N ASP A 116 -10.53 1.65 3.96
CA ASP A 116 -11.68 0.79 4.23
C ASP A 116 -11.34 -0.27 5.29
N GLY A 117 -10.14 -0.88 5.23
CA GLY A 117 -9.69 -1.83 6.23
C GLY A 117 -9.56 -1.22 7.63
N VAL A 118 -9.06 0.01 7.72
CA VAL A 118 -8.98 0.74 9.01
C VAL A 118 -10.37 1.13 9.52
N GLN A 119 -11.25 1.62 8.65
CA GLN A 119 -12.62 1.96 9.04
C GLN A 119 -13.39 0.75 9.54
N GLN A 120 -13.24 -0.40 8.87
CA GLN A 120 -13.82 -1.66 9.29
C GLN A 120 -13.30 -2.08 10.67
N LEU A 121 -11.98 -2.03 10.90
CA LEU A 121 -11.38 -2.32 12.21
C LEU A 121 -12.01 -1.50 13.33
N ILE A 122 -12.13 -0.18 13.15
CA ILE A 122 -12.66 0.71 14.18
C ILE A 122 -14.16 0.48 14.41
N THR A 123 -14.89 0.18 13.34
CA THR A 123 -16.33 -0.10 13.42
C THR A 123 -16.61 -1.38 14.18
N GLU A 124 -15.86 -2.45 13.88
CA GLU A 124 -16.04 -3.76 14.52
C GLU A 124 -15.44 -3.81 15.92
N ARG A 125 -14.33 -3.10 16.12
CA ARG A 125 -13.56 -3.07 17.36
C ARG A 125 -13.20 -1.62 17.70
N PRO A 126 -14.12 -0.87 18.33
CA PRO A 126 -13.83 0.48 18.75
C PRO A 126 -12.70 0.48 19.79
N PRO A 127 -11.62 1.25 19.56
CA PRO A 127 -10.49 1.30 20.47
C PRO A 127 -10.90 1.88 21.83
N ALA A 128 -10.33 1.30 22.89
CA ALA A 128 -10.27 1.99 24.16
C ALA A 128 -9.46 3.29 23.98
N HIS A 129 -9.93 4.39 24.57
CA HIS A 129 -9.18 5.64 24.56
C HIS A 129 -7.79 5.43 25.19
N GLY A 130 -6.74 5.81 24.46
CA GLY A 130 -5.34 5.61 24.86
C GLY A 130 -4.37 6.01 23.75
N ALA A 131 -3.07 5.87 24.00
CA ALA A 131 -2.02 6.31 23.08
C ALA A 131 -2.18 5.71 21.67
N ALA A 132 -2.44 4.40 21.57
CA ALA A 132 -2.64 3.74 20.28
C ALA A 132 -3.84 4.28 19.49
N TRP A 133 -4.90 4.72 20.19
CA TRP A 133 -6.02 5.40 19.53
C TRP A 133 -5.66 6.81 19.08
N SER A 134 -4.95 7.58 19.91
CA SER A 134 -4.50 8.92 19.56
C SER A 134 -3.60 8.90 18.32
N ASP A 135 -2.68 7.94 18.24
CA ASP A 135 -1.80 7.76 17.09
C ASP A 135 -2.60 7.39 15.83
N LEU A 136 -3.53 6.44 15.94
CA LEU A 136 -4.39 6.03 14.83
C LEU A 136 -5.28 7.18 14.34
N SER A 137 -5.92 7.90 15.26
CA SER A 137 -6.76 9.05 14.95
C SER A 137 -5.96 10.14 14.23
N ALA A 138 -4.75 10.44 14.69
CA ALA A 138 -3.88 11.42 14.04
C ALA A 138 -3.48 10.97 12.62
N ALA A 139 -3.17 9.68 12.43
CA ALA A 139 -2.88 9.13 11.11
C ALA A 139 -4.08 9.16 10.17
N MET A 140 -5.30 8.92 10.69
CA MET A 140 -6.54 9.02 9.93
C MET A 140 -6.85 10.46 9.51
N ASP A 141 -6.66 11.43 10.41
CA ASP A 141 -6.83 12.86 10.12
C ASP A 141 -5.82 13.36 9.08
N ALA A 142 -4.60 12.82 9.11
CA ALA A 142 -3.56 13.09 8.12
C ALA A 142 -3.77 12.32 6.80
N TYR A 143 -4.67 11.32 6.78
CA TYR A 143 -4.91 10.50 5.60
C TYR A 143 -5.62 11.33 4.52
N PRO A 144 -5.14 11.29 3.27
CA PRO A 144 -5.68 12.16 2.25
C PRO A 144 -7.12 11.77 1.90
N THR A 145 -8.03 12.75 2.01
CA THR A 145 -9.39 12.65 1.47
C THR A 145 -9.31 12.34 -0.03
N LEU A 146 -9.73 11.13 -0.42
CA LEU A 146 -9.75 10.67 -1.81
C LEU A 146 -10.76 11.44 -2.69
N ASP A 147 -11.59 12.29 -2.08
CA ASP A 147 -12.56 13.17 -2.74
C ASP A 147 -11.98 14.41 -3.42
N LYS A 148 -10.65 14.61 -3.40
CA LYS A 148 -10.06 15.73 -4.13
C LYS A 148 -9.86 15.37 -5.61
N PRO A 149 -10.57 16.03 -6.56
CA PRO A 149 -10.25 15.96 -8.00
C PRO A 149 -8.88 16.60 -8.35
N ARG A 150 -8.01 16.83 -7.35
CA ARG A 150 -6.65 17.38 -7.49
C ARG A 150 -5.57 16.34 -7.76
N LEU A 151 -5.93 15.08 -7.93
CA LEU A 151 -5.16 14.15 -8.78
C LEU A 151 -5.40 14.45 -10.28
N LYS A 152 -5.70 15.70 -10.64
CA LYS A 152 -5.25 16.24 -11.93
C LYS A 152 -3.73 16.19 -11.92
N VAL A 153 -3.21 15.06 -12.39
CA VAL A 153 -2.28 15.13 -13.50
C VAL A 153 -1.13 16.10 -13.21
N GLN A 154 -0.14 15.62 -12.46
CA GLN A 154 1.25 15.96 -12.79
C GLN A 154 1.59 15.39 -14.19
N GLU A 155 0.83 15.73 -15.24
CA GLU A 155 1.34 16.00 -16.59
C GLU A 155 1.58 17.51 -16.66
N ALA A 156 2.55 17.97 -15.91
CA ALA A 156 3.08 19.31 -16.11
C ALA A 156 4.54 19.33 -15.69
N ARG A 157 5.33 18.45 -16.29
CA ARG A 157 6.78 18.61 -16.49
C ARG A 157 7.30 17.56 -17.48
N SER A 158 6.81 17.67 -18.71
CA SER A 158 7.62 17.34 -19.88
C SER A 158 7.76 18.60 -20.73
N PRO A 159 8.85 19.36 -20.57
CA PRO A 159 9.38 20.16 -21.67
C PRO A 159 10.81 19.70 -21.93
N GLY A 160 11.01 18.90 -22.97
CA GLY A 160 12.34 18.38 -23.23
C GLY A 160 12.49 17.48 -24.42
N ARG A 161 11.80 17.79 -25.53
CA ARG A 161 12.24 17.36 -26.87
C ARG A 161 13.68 17.84 -27.08
N ARG A 162 14.68 17.07 -26.65
CA ARG A 162 16.04 17.23 -27.16
C ARG A 162 16.05 16.67 -28.58
N ARG A 163 16.14 17.63 -29.49
CA ARG A 163 16.22 17.51 -30.94
C ARG A 163 17.08 16.32 -31.36
N ALA A 164 16.56 15.59 -32.34
CA ALA A 164 17.35 14.69 -33.17
C ALA A 164 18.59 15.44 -33.67
N ARG A 165 19.78 14.90 -33.38
CA ARG A 165 21.01 15.30 -34.07
C ARG A 165 20.89 14.89 -35.53
N PRO A 166 21.14 15.77 -36.51
CA PRO A 166 21.25 15.36 -37.89
C PRO A 166 22.45 14.42 -38.03
N ARG A 167 22.25 13.30 -38.73
CA ARG A 167 23.33 12.40 -39.18
C ARG A 167 24.26 13.22 -40.08
N ARG A 168 25.55 13.27 -39.75
CA ARG A 168 26.60 13.76 -40.66
C ARG A 168 26.76 12.74 -41.80
N PRO A 169 26.57 13.13 -43.07
CA PRO A 169 27.04 12.35 -44.21
C PRO A 169 28.48 12.75 -44.53
N GLY A 170 29.32 11.76 -44.85
CA GLY A 170 30.61 11.97 -45.50
C GLY A 170 31.80 11.57 -44.65
N ASP A 171 32.24 10.33 -44.84
CA ASP A 171 33.65 10.05 -45.11
C ASP A 171 33.72 8.68 -45.82
N GLN A 172 33.46 8.71 -47.13
CA GLN A 172 34.06 7.76 -48.06
C GLN A 172 35.36 8.41 -48.52
N ARG A 173 36.49 7.96 -47.98
CA ARG A 173 37.79 8.10 -48.65
C ARG A 173 38.25 6.70 -49.03
N SER A 174 37.92 6.37 -50.27
CA SER A 174 38.72 5.50 -51.13
C SER A 174 40.15 6.03 -51.16
N GLU A 175 41.14 5.16 -50.97
CA GLU A 175 42.16 4.76 -51.96
C GLU A 175 43.55 5.12 -51.42
N PRO A 176 44.65 4.53 -51.90
CA PRO A 176 44.81 3.68 -53.11
C PRO A 176 44.95 2.18 -52.86
#